data_AF-A0A2A9K3N7-F1
#
_entry.id   AF-A0A2A9K3N7-F1
#
_cell.length_a   1.000
_cell.length_b   1.000
_cell.length_c   1.000
_cell.angle_alpha   90.00
_cell.angle_beta   90.00
_cell.angle_gamma   90.00
#
_symmetry.space_group_name_H-M   'P 1'
#
loop_
_entity.id
_entity.type
_entity.pdbx_description
1 polymer ?
#
loop_
_entity_poly.entity_id
_entity_poly.type
_entity_poly.pdbx_seq_one_letter_code
_entity_poly.pdbx_strand_id
1 'polypeptide(L)'
;MSFTDPQSPASPPSLSRRTVAHGLAWTVPAVAAAAAAPAFAVSCANPAAFTGRFTQANVYGTPPSTYTWSAAGRTPITLSLNTVADSGKSLTPNNLTSAGGINQGYNGLGDLRADGLLLQQSGSGGQRLTITFSRPVTNLQFTIADVDWLRSRYRDAIVLDPEPTSVTNGPPLQGNGTTGSPVSAVSAGEVTSDTVANRSRVTYAGPINSFTLYFSSTDGTTAQQIFLTGLTFFAC
;
A
#
# COMPACT_ATOMS: atom_id res chain seq x y z
N MET A 1 29.31 71.37 -41.52
CA MET A 1 28.60 70.07 -41.48
C MET A 1 29.27 69.25 -40.39
N SER A 2 28.58 69.00 -39.29
CA SER A 2 29.09 68.24 -38.14
C SER A 2 28.34 66.92 -38.10
N PHE A 3 29.05 65.79 -38.14
CA PHE A 3 28.46 64.46 -38.10
C PHE A 3 28.49 63.94 -36.66
N THR A 4 27.33 63.54 -36.15
CA THR A 4 27.12 62.88 -34.85
C THR A 4 27.56 61.42 -34.89
N ASP A 5 28.30 60.99 -33.87
CA ASP A 5 28.68 59.59 -33.62
C ASP A 5 27.48 58.77 -33.12
N PRO A 6 27.25 57.53 -33.62
CA PRO A 6 26.22 56.64 -33.09
C PRO A 6 26.72 55.91 -31.82
N GLN A 7 25.90 55.87 -30.78
CA GLN A 7 26.17 55.06 -29.59
C GLN A 7 26.15 53.56 -29.91
N SER A 8 27.18 52.83 -29.45
CA SER A 8 27.23 51.36 -29.49
C SER A 8 26.10 50.70 -28.70
N PRO A 9 25.56 49.55 -29.16
CA PRO A 9 24.57 48.78 -28.42
C PRO A 9 25.17 48.15 -27.15
N ALA A 10 24.36 48.08 -26.08
CA ALA A 10 24.74 47.50 -24.80
C ALA A 10 25.06 45.99 -24.91
N SER A 11 26.15 45.56 -24.26
CA SER A 11 26.57 44.16 -24.21
C SER A 11 25.49 43.25 -23.60
N PRO A 12 25.31 42.01 -24.11
CA PRO A 12 24.38 41.05 -23.54
C PRO A 12 24.80 40.65 -22.12
N PRO A 13 23.84 40.32 -21.23
CA PRO A 13 24.14 39.98 -19.84
C PRO A 13 25.10 38.79 -19.78
N SER A 14 26.21 38.95 -19.05
CA SER A 14 27.19 37.89 -18.88
C SER A 14 26.62 36.76 -18.04
N LEU A 15 26.80 35.53 -18.52
CA LEU A 15 26.47 34.32 -17.77
C LEU A 15 27.38 34.25 -16.53
N SER A 16 26.80 34.51 -15.36
CA SER A 16 27.51 34.47 -14.09
C SER A 16 27.78 33.03 -13.66
N ARG A 17 28.94 32.78 -13.03
CA ARG A 17 29.27 31.51 -12.36
C ARG A 17 28.18 31.08 -11.35
N ARG A 18 27.45 32.05 -10.78
CA ARG A 18 26.32 31.80 -9.87
C ARG A 18 25.12 31.16 -10.59
N THR A 19 24.87 31.51 -11.85
CA THR A 19 23.77 30.94 -12.66
C THR A 19 24.03 29.47 -13.00
N VAL A 20 25.29 29.12 -13.30
CA VAL A 20 25.69 27.72 -13.56
C VAL A 20 25.60 26.87 -12.29
N ALA A 21 26.07 27.38 -11.15
CA ALA A 21 26.00 26.67 -9.87
C ALA A 21 24.55 26.41 -9.41
N HIS A 22 23.63 27.35 -9.65
CA HIS A 22 22.21 27.14 -9.37
C HIS A 22 21.59 26.01 -10.20
N GLY A 23 21.97 25.86 -11.48
CA GLY A 23 21.46 24.77 -12.33
C GLY A 23 21.95 23.38 -11.91
N LEU A 24 23.19 23.28 -11.41
CA LEU A 24 23.74 22.02 -10.89
C LEU A 24 23.06 21.58 -9.58
N ALA A 25 22.70 22.53 -8.71
CA ALA A 25 22.03 22.22 -7.46
C ALA A 25 20.65 21.54 -7.64
N TRP A 26 19.96 21.81 -8.74
CA TRP A 26 18.63 21.23 -9.04
C TRP A 26 18.67 19.94 -9.87
N THR A 27 19.81 19.61 -10.50
CA THR A 27 19.93 18.41 -11.34
C THR A 27 20.56 17.23 -10.61
N VAL A 28 21.39 17.48 -9.59
CA VAL A 28 22.03 16.43 -8.79
C VAL A 28 21.03 15.50 -8.09
N PRO A 29 19.94 15.98 -7.45
CA PRO A 29 18.97 15.09 -6.80
C PRO A 29 18.23 14.18 -7.81
N ALA A 30 17.88 14.72 -8.98
CA ALA A 30 17.13 14.00 -10.00
C ALA A 30 17.99 12.90 -10.66
N VAL A 31 19.26 13.19 -10.98
CA VAL A 31 20.16 12.21 -11.59
C VAL A 31 20.58 11.13 -10.59
N ALA A 32 20.78 11.47 -9.31
CA ALA A 32 21.10 10.47 -8.28
C ALA A 32 19.94 9.49 -8.04
N ALA A 33 18.69 9.99 -8.03
CA ALA A 33 17.50 9.13 -7.95
C ALA A 33 17.34 8.26 -9.22
N ALA A 34 17.57 8.84 -10.40
CA ALA A 34 17.45 8.12 -11.68
C ALA A 34 18.56 7.09 -11.92
N ALA A 35 19.75 7.25 -11.34
CA ALA A 35 20.85 6.29 -11.44
C ALA A 35 20.74 5.13 -10.44
N ALA A 36 20.08 5.33 -9.29
CA ALA A 36 19.88 4.27 -8.30
C ALA A 36 18.76 3.29 -8.67
N ALA A 37 17.71 3.76 -9.37
CA ALA A 37 16.59 2.90 -9.76
C ALA A 37 16.96 1.76 -10.74
N PRO A 38 17.81 1.95 -11.77
CA PRO A 38 18.27 0.87 -12.64
C PRO A 38 19.28 -0.07 -11.97
N ALA A 39 20.13 0.42 -11.06
CA ALA A 39 21.19 -0.38 -10.46
C ALA A 39 20.67 -1.49 -9.53
N PHE A 40 19.60 -1.22 -8.77
CA PHE A 40 18.95 -2.25 -7.93
C PHE A 40 18.03 -3.18 -8.71
N ALA A 41 17.43 -2.71 -9.81
CA ALA A 41 16.60 -3.56 -10.67
C ALA A 41 17.44 -4.55 -11.50
N VAL A 42 18.70 -4.20 -11.83
CA VAL A 42 19.62 -5.06 -12.58
C VAL A 42 20.45 -5.99 -11.67
N SER A 43 20.57 -5.74 -10.36
CA SER A 43 21.40 -6.56 -9.45
C SER A 43 20.70 -7.81 -8.90
N CYS A 44 19.42 -8.02 -9.17
CA CYS A 44 18.65 -9.16 -8.65
C CYS A 44 18.79 -10.41 -9.52
N ALA A 45 20.01 -10.96 -9.66
CA ALA A 45 20.27 -12.10 -10.54
C ALA A 45 19.57 -13.41 -10.10
N ASN A 46 19.11 -13.50 -8.85
CA ASN A 46 18.45 -14.69 -8.32
C ASN A 46 17.38 -14.31 -7.28
N PRO A 47 16.18 -13.88 -7.71
CA PRO A 47 15.08 -13.60 -6.81
C PRO A 47 14.55 -14.91 -6.19
N ALA A 48 14.34 -14.91 -4.87
CA ALA A 48 13.72 -16.02 -4.15
C ALA A 48 12.30 -15.65 -3.73
N ALA A 49 11.40 -16.63 -3.68
CA ALA A 49 10.07 -16.45 -3.12
C ALA A 49 10.16 -16.38 -1.59
N PHE A 50 9.61 -15.32 -1.03
CA PHE A 50 9.47 -15.14 0.42
C PHE A 50 8.04 -15.45 0.84
N THR A 51 7.91 -16.27 1.87
CA THR A 51 6.63 -16.62 2.48
C THR A 51 6.64 -16.27 3.95
N GLY A 52 5.49 -15.88 4.46
CA GLY A 52 5.29 -15.47 5.83
C GLY A 52 3.81 -15.41 6.12
N ARG A 53 3.48 -15.09 7.36
CA ARG A 53 2.09 -15.01 7.82
C ARG A 53 1.95 -13.88 8.83
N PHE A 54 0.77 -13.28 8.86
CA PHE A 54 0.40 -12.37 9.93
C PHE A 54 0.03 -13.19 11.16
N THR A 55 0.97 -13.36 12.07
CA THR A 55 0.79 -14.10 13.33
C THR A 55 1.03 -13.20 14.52
N GLN A 56 0.24 -13.38 15.58
CA GLN A 56 0.43 -12.69 16.84
C GLN A 56 0.47 -13.72 17.97
N ALA A 57 1.34 -13.49 18.96
CA ALA A 57 1.56 -14.45 20.04
C ALA A 57 0.39 -14.51 21.06
N ASN A 58 -0.44 -13.47 21.12
CA ASN A 58 -1.58 -13.39 22.02
C ASN A 58 -2.73 -12.65 21.32
N VAL A 59 -3.92 -13.26 21.31
CA VAL A 59 -5.17 -12.77 20.69
C VAL A 59 -5.52 -11.35 21.13
N TYR A 60 -5.16 -10.99 22.36
CA TYR A 60 -5.49 -9.71 22.98
C TYR A 60 -4.26 -8.84 23.30
N GLY A 61 -3.09 -9.22 22.77
CA GLY A 61 -1.88 -8.43 22.94
C GLY A 61 -1.87 -7.19 22.05
N THR A 62 -0.90 -6.30 22.28
CA THR A 62 -0.63 -5.20 21.34
C THR A 62 -0.36 -5.78 19.94
N PRO A 63 -1.07 -5.32 18.90
CA PRO A 63 -0.81 -5.72 17.53
C PRO A 63 0.65 -5.49 17.12
N PRO A 64 1.31 -6.45 16.45
CA PRO A 64 2.65 -6.24 15.95
C PRO A 64 2.68 -5.11 14.90
N SER A 65 3.62 -4.18 15.05
CA SER A 65 3.92 -3.16 14.03
C SER A 65 4.94 -3.66 13.00
N THR A 66 5.54 -4.83 13.21
CA THR A 66 6.49 -5.44 12.29
C THR A 66 6.27 -6.94 12.19
N TYR A 67 6.56 -7.48 11.03
CA TYR A 67 6.51 -8.90 10.73
C TYR A 67 7.70 -9.32 9.87
N THR A 68 8.01 -10.61 9.87
CA THR A 68 9.16 -11.14 9.15
C THR A 68 8.73 -12.18 8.13
N TRP A 69 9.17 -11.98 6.89
CA TRP A 69 9.04 -12.94 5.80
C TRP A 69 10.38 -13.61 5.56
N SER A 70 10.38 -14.93 5.38
CA SER A 70 11.61 -15.71 5.25
C SER A 70 11.64 -16.52 3.96
N ALA A 71 12.86 -16.83 3.54
CA ALA A 71 13.17 -17.76 2.48
C ALA A 71 14.43 -18.54 2.87
N ALA A 72 14.49 -19.83 2.52
CA ALA A 72 15.62 -20.68 2.89
C ALA A 72 16.95 -20.12 2.35
N GLY A 73 17.95 -20.01 3.22
CA GLY A 73 19.28 -19.49 2.85
C GLY A 73 19.32 -18.00 2.50
N ARG A 74 18.29 -17.22 2.85
CA ARG A 74 18.23 -15.78 2.61
C ARG A 74 18.08 -14.99 3.89
N THR A 75 18.59 -13.75 3.90
CA THR A 75 18.27 -12.78 4.95
C THR A 75 16.78 -12.46 4.90
N PRO A 76 16.05 -12.60 6.03
CA PRO A 76 14.63 -12.28 6.09
C PRO A 76 14.31 -10.85 5.68
N ILE A 77 13.07 -10.64 5.24
CA ILE A 77 12.52 -9.33 4.92
C ILE A 77 11.63 -8.91 6.09
N THR A 78 11.94 -7.77 6.67
CA THR A 78 11.02 -7.11 7.61
C THR A 78 9.95 -6.34 6.83
N LEU A 79 8.69 -6.55 7.21
CA LEU A 79 7.54 -5.72 6.84
C LEU A 79 7.20 -4.84 8.03
N SER A 80 7.20 -3.52 7.85
CA SER A 80 6.75 -2.55 8.84
C SER A 80 5.36 -2.06 8.49
N LEU A 81 4.48 -2.00 9.49
CA LEU A 81 3.10 -1.54 9.36
C LEU A 81 2.93 -0.20 10.06
N ASN A 82 2.31 0.75 9.37
CA ASN A 82 1.90 2.02 9.95
C ASN A 82 0.43 2.29 9.60
N THR A 83 -0.41 2.48 10.62
CA THR A 83 -1.83 2.76 10.43
C THR A 83 -2.18 4.14 10.95
N VAL A 84 -3.03 4.86 10.22
CA VAL A 84 -3.50 6.20 10.59
C VAL A 84 -5.01 6.27 10.35
N ALA A 85 -5.75 6.72 11.36
CA ALA A 85 -7.15 7.07 11.20
C ALA A 85 -7.30 8.23 10.19
N ASP A 86 -8.31 8.17 9.35
CA ASP A 86 -8.59 9.20 8.35
C ASP A 86 -10.06 9.64 8.42
N SER A 87 -10.28 10.94 8.15
CA SER A 87 -11.60 11.50 7.88
C SER A 87 -12.66 11.22 8.96
N GLY A 88 -12.24 11.09 10.22
CA GLY A 88 -13.12 10.96 11.39
C GLY A 88 -13.39 9.54 11.91
N LYS A 89 -12.85 8.48 11.27
CA LYS A 89 -12.95 7.12 11.85
C LYS A 89 -12.02 7.00 13.05
N SER A 90 -12.40 6.14 13.99
CA SER A 90 -11.51 5.65 15.04
C SER A 90 -11.06 4.24 14.74
N LEU A 91 -9.75 3.99 14.88
CA LEU A 91 -9.20 2.64 14.83
C LEU A 91 -9.62 1.90 16.10
N THR A 92 -10.12 0.68 15.92
CA THR A 92 -10.51 -0.14 17.08
C THR A 92 -9.26 -0.76 17.75
N PRO A 93 -9.35 -1.21 19.01
CA PRO A 93 -8.25 -1.93 19.67
C PRO A 93 -7.81 -3.21 18.93
N ASN A 94 -8.67 -3.78 18.07
CA ASN A 94 -8.35 -4.98 17.29
C ASN A 94 -7.67 -4.65 15.95
N ASN A 95 -7.50 -3.37 15.60
CA ASN A 95 -6.85 -3.01 14.34
C ASN A 95 -5.41 -3.55 14.31
N LEU A 96 -5.02 -4.15 13.20
CA LEU A 96 -3.75 -4.86 12.97
C LEU A 96 -3.55 -6.18 13.76
N THR A 97 -4.56 -6.65 14.48
CA THR A 97 -4.49 -8.01 15.06
C THR A 97 -4.44 -9.06 13.96
N SER A 98 -3.84 -10.21 14.25
CA SER A 98 -3.87 -11.34 13.33
C SER A 98 -5.29 -11.92 13.27
N ALA A 99 -5.87 -12.02 12.09
CA ALA A 99 -7.12 -12.72 11.83
C ALA A 99 -6.86 -14.20 11.46
N GLY A 100 -7.79 -15.08 11.82
CA GLY A 100 -7.86 -16.45 11.35
C GLY A 100 -7.35 -17.55 12.27
N GLY A 101 -7.90 -18.74 12.05
CA GLY A 101 -7.96 -19.83 13.03
C GLY A 101 -6.99 -20.99 12.80
N ILE A 102 -5.68 -20.77 12.89
CA ILE A 102 -4.73 -21.86 13.18
C ILE A 102 -4.04 -21.70 14.55
N ASN A 103 -3.89 -20.48 15.09
CA ASN A 103 -3.15 -20.26 16.35
C ASN A 103 -3.84 -19.39 17.41
N GLN A 104 -5.04 -18.84 17.16
CA GLN A 104 -5.61 -17.80 18.04
C GLN A 104 -7.05 -18.10 18.50
N GLY A 105 -7.61 -19.24 18.11
CA GLY A 105 -9.04 -19.47 18.26
C GLY A 105 -9.83 -18.47 17.42
N TYR A 106 -11.06 -18.81 17.12
CA TYR A 106 -12.00 -17.87 16.54
C TYR A 106 -12.18 -16.70 17.54
N ASN A 107 -11.65 -15.51 17.26
CA ASN A 107 -11.80 -14.35 18.16
C ASN A 107 -13.22 -13.76 18.13
N GLY A 108 -14.15 -14.35 17.36
CA GLY A 108 -15.51 -13.84 17.17
C GLY A 108 -15.56 -12.52 16.38
N LEU A 109 -14.44 -12.09 15.80
CA LEU A 109 -14.26 -10.79 15.15
C LEU A 109 -13.79 -10.93 13.69
N GLY A 110 -13.92 -12.11 13.06
CA GLY A 110 -13.58 -12.25 11.64
C GLY A 110 -13.85 -13.63 11.04
N ASP A 111 -14.61 -13.66 9.96
CA ASP A 111 -14.97 -14.85 9.17
C ASP A 111 -13.84 -15.24 8.19
N LEU A 112 -12.58 -15.24 8.64
CA LEU A 112 -11.43 -15.61 7.82
C LEU A 112 -10.78 -16.92 8.28
N ARG A 113 -10.97 -18.02 7.53
CA ARG A 113 -10.35 -19.35 7.77
C ARG A 113 -8.84 -19.45 7.48
N ALA A 114 -8.12 -18.35 7.38
CA ALA A 114 -6.68 -18.31 7.09
C ALA A 114 -5.99 -17.19 7.86
N ASP A 115 -4.68 -17.32 8.11
CA ASP A 115 -3.88 -16.27 8.76
C ASP A 115 -3.93 -14.96 7.94
N GLY A 116 -4.30 -13.86 8.57
CA GLY A 116 -4.50 -12.55 7.93
C GLY A 116 -4.26 -11.38 8.87
N LEU A 117 -4.26 -10.17 8.33
CA LEU A 117 -4.18 -8.92 9.06
C LEU A 117 -5.55 -8.26 9.06
N LEU A 118 -6.11 -8.02 10.24
CA LEU A 118 -7.39 -7.31 10.41
C LEU A 118 -7.18 -5.80 10.32
N LEU A 119 -7.96 -5.11 9.51
CA LEU A 119 -8.12 -3.66 9.58
C LEU A 119 -9.54 -3.37 10.03
N GLN A 120 -9.72 -2.86 11.24
CA GLN A 120 -11.04 -2.63 11.84
C GLN A 120 -11.17 -1.19 12.36
N GLN A 121 -12.24 -0.52 11.94
CA GLN A 121 -12.52 0.89 12.20
C GLN A 121 -13.99 1.13 12.55
N SER A 122 -14.31 2.21 13.26
CA SER A 122 -15.68 2.62 13.60
C SER A 122 -15.89 4.13 13.43
N GLY A 123 -17.14 4.60 13.28
CA GLY A 123 -17.47 6.00 13.02
C GLY A 123 -17.62 6.32 11.52
N SER A 124 -17.36 7.56 11.09
CA SER A 124 -17.44 8.01 9.68
C SER A 124 -16.05 8.24 9.08
N GLY A 125 -15.77 7.84 7.82
CA GLY A 125 -14.47 8.09 7.17
C GLY A 125 -13.70 6.81 6.79
N GLY A 126 -12.38 6.77 7.05
CA GLY A 126 -11.53 5.62 6.73
C GLY A 126 -10.26 5.47 7.58
N GLN A 127 -9.36 4.61 7.12
CA GLN A 127 -8.00 4.47 7.64
C GLN A 127 -7.01 4.22 6.52
N ARG A 128 -5.74 4.51 6.80
CA ARG A 128 -4.62 4.25 5.89
C ARG A 128 -3.66 3.30 6.55
N LEU A 129 -3.37 2.18 5.89
CA LEU A 129 -2.31 1.25 6.25
C LEU A 129 -1.18 1.37 5.23
N THR A 130 -0.02 1.83 5.66
CA THR A 130 1.22 1.77 4.88
C THR A 130 2.01 0.53 5.29
N ILE A 131 2.34 -0.32 4.31
CA ILE A 131 3.25 -1.44 4.47
C ILE A 131 4.58 -1.05 3.82
N THR A 132 5.68 -1.21 4.56
CA THR A 132 7.03 -0.91 4.07
C THR A 132 7.90 -2.15 4.19
N PHE A 133 8.56 -2.52 3.10
CA PHE A 133 9.52 -3.62 3.05
C PHE A 133 10.92 -3.09 3.35
N SER A 134 11.69 -3.84 4.12
CA SER A 134 13.11 -3.52 4.43
C SER A 134 14.02 -3.40 3.20
N ARG A 135 13.59 -3.93 2.05
CA ARG A 135 14.23 -3.76 0.73
C ARG A 135 13.19 -3.98 -0.39
N PRO A 136 13.47 -3.54 -1.63
CA PRO A 136 12.52 -3.69 -2.72
C PRO A 136 12.10 -5.13 -2.99
N VAL A 137 10.82 -5.33 -3.27
CA VAL A 137 10.22 -6.62 -3.60
C VAL A 137 9.57 -6.57 -4.98
N THR A 138 9.52 -7.70 -5.68
CA THR A 138 8.87 -7.86 -6.99
C THR A 138 7.77 -8.91 -6.92
N ASN A 139 6.83 -8.84 -7.86
CA ASN A 139 5.69 -9.76 -7.95
C ASN A 139 5.00 -9.96 -6.58
N LEU A 140 4.77 -8.84 -5.88
CA LEU A 140 4.01 -8.83 -4.63
C LEU A 140 2.56 -9.17 -4.94
N GLN A 141 2.03 -10.13 -4.21
CA GLN A 141 0.64 -10.56 -4.29
C GLN A 141 0.07 -10.66 -2.88
N PHE A 142 -1.19 -10.27 -2.74
CA PHE A 142 -1.97 -10.49 -1.53
C PHE A 142 -3.45 -10.52 -1.88
N THR A 143 -4.28 -10.94 -0.92
CA THR A 143 -5.72 -11.02 -1.05
C THR A 143 -6.40 -10.11 -0.04
N ILE A 144 -7.47 -9.45 -0.45
CA ILE A 144 -8.37 -8.65 0.37
C ILE A 144 -9.71 -9.39 0.50
N ALA A 145 -10.26 -9.48 1.71
CA ALA A 145 -11.56 -10.07 1.99
C ALA A 145 -12.45 -9.14 2.86
N ASP A 146 -13.74 -9.47 2.97
CA ASP A 146 -14.75 -8.74 3.77
C ASP A 146 -15.03 -7.32 3.25
N VAL A 147 -15.03 -7.14 1.92
CA VAL A 147 -15.36 -5.84 1.33
C VAL A 147 -16.86 -5.77 1.13
N ASP A 148 -17.57 -5.14 2.06
CA ASP A 148 -19.02 -5.23 2.14
C ASP A 148 -19.77 -3.94 1.75
N TRP A 149 -21.07 -4.11 1.55
CA TRP A 149 -21.99 -3.00 1.47
C TRP A 149 -23.34 -3.35 2.11
N LEU A 150 -23.63 -2.80 3.30
CA LEU A 150 -24.94 -2.90 3.92
C LEU A 150 -25.54 -1.51 4.15
N ARG A 151 -26.71 -1.27 3.56
CA ARG A 151 -27.37 0.04 3.55
C ARG A 151 -27.50 0.60 4.97
N SER A 152 -27.16 1.88 5.12
CA SER A 152 -27.21 2.62 6.39
C SER A 152 -26.27 2.08 7.48
N ARG A 153 -25.32 1.20 7.15
CA ARG A 153 -24.40 0.58 8.12
C ARG A 153 -22.93 0.71 7.75
N TYR A 154 -22.57 0.26 6.54
CA TYR A 154 -21.22 0.37 5.95
C TYR A 154 -21.28 0.25 4.43
N ARG A 155 -20.32 0.90 3.76
CA ARG A 155 -20.07 0.72 2.32
C ARG A 155 -18.59 0.89 2.09
N ASP A 156 -17.92 -0.23 1.89
CA ASP A 156 -16.48 -0.29 1.87
C ASP A 156 -15.93 0.06 0.49
N ALA A 157 -14.83 0.79 0.51
CA ALA A 157 -14.08 1.12 -0.68
C ALA A 157 -12.59 1.14 -0.35
N ILE A 158 -11.82 0.42 -1.15
CA ILE A 158 -10.38 0.27 -0.98
C ILE A 158 -9.65 0.85 -2.18
N VAL A 159 -8.71 1.74 -1.87
CA VAL A 159 -7.78 2.34 -2.83
C VAL A 159 -6.36 1.95 -2.45
N LEU A 160 -5.52 1.74 -3.45
CA LEU A 160 -4.15 1.29 -3.32
C LEU A 160 -3.22 2.30 -4.01
N ASP A 161 -2.14 2.67 -3.31
CA ASP A 161 -1.12 3.59 -3.80
C ASP A 161 0.30 3.01 -3.53
N PRO A 162 1.21 2.94 -4.52
CA PRO A 162 0.96 3.22 -5.94
C PRO A 162 -0.13 2.32 -6.53
N GLU A 163 -0.63 2.66 -7.71
CA GLU A 163 -1.61 1.85 -8.42
C GLU A 163 -1.07 0.41 -8.61
N PRO A 164 -1.86 -0.63 -8.26
CA PRO A 164 -1.45 -2.01 -8.47
C PRO A 164 -1.36 -2.34 -9.96
N THR A 165 -0.46 -3.26 -10.32
CA THR A 165 -0.37 -3.76 -11.68
C THR A 165 -1.66 -4.46 -12.13
N SER A 166 -2.31 -5.19 -11.21
CA SER A 166 -3.61 -5.78 -11.49
C SER A 166 -4.39 -6.05 -10.21
N VAL A 167 -5.71 -5.98 -10.32
CA VAL A 167 -6.67 -6.46 -9.33
C VAL A 167 -7.63 -7.44 -9.99
N THR A 168 -7.76 -8.64 -9.41
CA THR A 168 -8.71 -9.67 -9.85
C THR A 168 -9.76 -9.86 -8.77
N ASN A 169 -10.98 -9.44 -9.06
CA ASN A 169 -12.09 -9.52 -8.12
C ASN A 169 -12.86 -10.83 -8.26
N GLY A 170 -13.31 -11.34 -7.13
CA GLY A 170 -14.42 -12.27 -7.07
C GLY A 170 -15.72 -11.66 -7.61
N PRO A 171 -16.72 -12.49 -7.98
CA PRO A 171 -17.98 -12.01 -8.56
C PRO A 171 -18.74 -10.93 -7.77
N PRO A 172 -18.78 -10.91 -6.42
CA PRO A 172 -19.49 -9.86 -5.69
C PRO A 172 -18.72 -8.53 -5.62
N LEU A 173 -17.47 -8.48 -6.11
CA LEU A 173 -16.61 -7.31 -6.01
C LEU A 173 -16.32 -6.71 -7.40
N GLN A 174 -16.03 -5.42 -7.40
CA GLN A 174 -15.65 -4.65 -8.59
C GLN A 174 -14.53 -3.67 -8.26
N GLY A 175 -14.00 -3.02 -9.29
CA GLY A 175 -12.97 -1.99 -9.17
C GLY A 175 -11.56 -2.49 -9.47
N ASN A 176 -10.66 -1.59 -9.82
CA ASN A 176 -9.24 -1.90 -10.07
C ASN A 176 -8.32 -1.41 -8.93
N GLY A 177 -8.88 -0.93 -7.81
CA GLY A 177 -8.12 -0.46 -6.65
C GLY A 177 -7.57 0.95 -6.78
N THR A 178 -7.98 1.71 -7.80
CA THR A 178 -7.63 3.14 -7.95
C THR A 178 -8.66 4.04 -7.27
N THR A 179 -8.32 5.32 -7.08
CA THR A 179 -9.27 6.34 -6.57
C THR A 179 -10.54 6.44 -7.42
N GLY A 180 -10.43 6.30 -8.74
CA GLY A 180 -11.59 6.35 -9.65
C GLY A 180 -12.40 5.05 -9.72
N SER A 181 -11.81 3.93 -9.28
CA SER A 181 -12.41 2.61 -9.37
C SER A 181 -11.93 1.74 -8.19
N PRO A 182 -12.35 2.08 -6.94
CA PRO A 182 -11.92 1.39 -5.74
C PRO A 182 -12.47 -0.04 -5.70
N VAL A 183 -11.75 -0.94 -5.02
CA VAL A 183 -12.29 -2.28 -4.72
C VAL A 183 -13.49 -2.11 -3.79
N SER A 184 -14.66 -2.56 -4.24
CA SER A 184 -15.94 -2.38 -3.55
C SER A 184 -16.95 -3.45 -3.95
N ALA A 185 -17.99 -3.67 -3.15
CA ALA A 185 -19.09 -4.58 -3.47
C ALA A 185 -19.96 -4.05 -4.62
N VAL A 186 -20.40 -4.93 -5.53
CA VAL A 186 -21.23 -4.60 -6.70
C VAL A 186 -22.67 -4.21 -6.32
N SER A 187 -23.18 -4.77 -5.22
CA SER A 187 -24.56 -4.58 -4.76
C SER A 187 -24.64 -4.64 -3.25
N ALA A 188 -25.72 -4.09 -2.68
CA ALA A 188 -25.96 -4.17 -1.24
C ALA A 188 -26.17 -5.63 -0.80
N GLY A 189 -25.47 -6.03 0.24
CA GLY A 189 -25.39 -7.35 0.83
C GLY A 189 -24.03 -7.52 1.54
N GLU A 190 -23.99 -8.43 2.50
CA GLU A 190 -22.72 -8.87 3.11
C GLU A 190 -22.00 -9.82 2.15
N VAL A 191 -20.68 -9.66 2.04
CA VAL A 191 -19.78 -10.46 1.21
C VAL A 191 -18.95 -11.34 2.13
N THR A 192 -19.41 -12.59 2.34
CA THR A 192 -18.77 -13.53 3.26
C THR A 192 -17.27 -13.69 2.96
N SER A 193 -16.42 -13.24 3.89
CA SER A 193 -14.95 -13.30 3.75
C SER A 193 -14.39 -14.71 3.64
N ASP A 194 -15.06 -15.73 4.18
CA ASP A 194 -14.62 -17.12 4.12
C ASP A 194 -14.69 -17.76 2.71
N THR A 195 -15.54 -17.20 1.85
CA THR A 195 -15.67 -17.68 0.48
C THR A 195 -14.51 -17.14 -0.34
N VAL A 196 -13.51 -17.98 -0.63
CA VAL A 196 -12.30 -17.59 -1.40
C VAL A 196 -12.66 -16.93 -2.73
N ALA A 197 -13.72 -17.40 -3.39
CA ALA A 197 -14.20 -16.84 -4.65
C ALA A 197 -14.76 -15.41 -4.54
N ASN A 198 -15.03 -14.91 -3.32
CA ASN A 198 -15.58 -13.56 -3.07
C ASN A 198 -14.49 -12.52 -2.78
N ARG A 199 -13.22 -12.91 -2.82
CA ARG A 199 -12.10 -12.05 -2.42
C ARG A 199 -11.50 -11.32 -3.61
N SER A 200 -10.71 -10.29 -3.33
CA SER A 200 -9.95 -9.56 -4.35
C SER A 200 -8.47 -9.91 -4.25
N ARG A 201 -7.85 -10.35 -5.34
CA ARG A 201 -6.41 -10.60 -5.42
C ARG A 201 -5.72 -9.42 -6.07
N VAL A 202 -4.72 -8.87 -5.38
CA VAL A 202 -3.93 -7.71 -5.81
C VAL A 202 -2.55 -8.17 -6.25
N THR A 203 -1.98 -7.55 -7.28
CA THR A 203 -0.61 -7.81 -7.73
C THR A 203 0.12 -6.52 -8.05
N TYR A 204 1.36 -6.42 -7.59
CA TYR A 204 2.35 -5.43 -8.00
C TYR A 204 3.52 -6.15 -8.67
N ALA A 205 3.79 -5.84 -9.94
CA ALA A 205 4.96 -6.36 -10.63
C ALA A 205 6.27 -5.93 -9.95
N GLY A 206 6.30 -4.71 -9.42
CA GLY A 206 7.46 -4.14 -8.74
C GLY A 206 8.58 -3.72 -9.69
N PRO A 207 9.76 -3.37 -9.15
CA PRO A 207 10.09 -3.38 -7.74
C PRO A 207 9.33 -2.30 -6.94
N ILE A 208 8.85 -2.65 -5.75
CA ILE A 208 8.28 -1.68 -4.78
C ILE A 208 8.91 -1.87 -3.41
N ASN A 209 9.07 -0.79 -2.66
CA ASN A 209 9.52 -0.81 -1.26
C ASN A 209 8.39 -0.52 -0.27
N SER A 210 7.25 -0.05 -0.75
CA SER A 210 6.08 0.25 0.05
C SER A 210 4.83 0.30 -0.81
N PHE A 211 3.68 0.08 -0.18
CA PHE A 211 2.38 0.50 -0.70
C PHE A 211 1.50 0.95 0.47
N THR A 212 0.53 1.81 0.18
CA THR A 212 -0.50 2.27 1.11
C THR A 212 -1.86 1.76 0.64
N LEU A 213 -2.59 1.14 1.56
CA LEU A 213 -3.98 0.79 1.41
C LEU A 213 -4.84 1.80 2.16
N TYR A 214 -5.76 2.43 1.45
CA TYR A 214 -6.77 3.33 1.97
C TYR A 214 -8.07 2.54 2.09
N PHE A 215 -8.54 2.32 3.30
CA PHE A 215 -9.80 1.63 3.58
C PHE A 215 -10.82 2.63 4.10
N SER A 216 -11.81 2.97 3.26
CA SER A 216 -12.92 3.83 3.65
C SER A 216 -14.21 3.02 3.81
N SER A 217 -15.08 3.47 4.72
CA SER A 217 -16.42 2.91 4.88
C SER A 217 -17.41 4.03 5.17
N THR A 218 -18.30 4.30 4.22
CA THR A 218 -18.96 5.62 4.06
C THR A 218 -20.47 5.65 4.29
N ASP A 219 -21.13 4.50 4.32
CA ASP A 219 -22.56 4.41 4.66
C ASP A 219 -22.67 4.11 6.17
N GLY A 220 -23.34 4.92 6.99
CA GLY A 220 -23.46 4.67 8.43
C GLY A 220 -22.16 4.81 9.27
N THR A 221 -22.24 4.39 10.54
CA THR A 221 -21.15 4.54 11.54
C THR A 221 -20.76 3.24 12.25
N THR A 222 -21.34 2.11 11.81
CA THR A 222 -21.08 0.79 12.41
C THR A 222 -19.60 0.44 12.28
N ALA A 223 -19.06 -0.29 13.25
CA ALA A 223 -17.73 -0.84 13.13
C ALA A 223 -17.66 -1.75 11.91
N GLN A 224 -16.61 -1.59 11.10
CA GLN A 224 -16.41 -2.39 9.90
C GLN A 224 -14.96 -2.77 9.72
N GLN A 225 -14.76 -3.88 9.05
CA GLN A 225 -13.47 -4.52 8.91
C GLN A 225 -13.19 -5.03 7.51
N ILE A 226 -11.91 -5.21 7.21
CA ILE A 226 -11.42 -5.97 6.07
C ILE A 226 -10.22 -6.82 6.51
N PHE A 227 -9.86 -7.80 5.70
CA PHE A 227 -8.67 -8.62 5.94
C PHE A 227 -7.69 -8.56 4.78
N LEU A 228 -6.39 -8.54 5.10
CA LEU A 228 -5.31 -8.80 4.15
C LEU A 228 -4.71 -10.18 4.45
N THR A 229 -4.58 -11.06 3.46
CA THR A 229 -4.03 -12.41 3.64
C THR A 229 -3.23 -12.87 2.43
N GLY A 230 -2.46 -13.95 2.60
CA GLY A 230 -1.73 -14.60 1.51
C GLY A 230 -0.65 -13.72 0.87
N LEU A 231 -0.01 -12.86 1.67
CA LEU A 231 1.02 -11.96 1.18
C LEU A 231 2.28 -12.74 0.79
N THR A 232 2.64 -12.71 -0.49
CA THR A 232 3.83 -13.37 -1.06
C THR A 232 4.52 -12.45 -2.04
N PHE A 233 5.84 -12.54 -2.16
CA PHE A 233 6.62 -11.74 -3.10
C PHE A 233 7.97 -12.39 -3.36
N PHE A 234 8.72 -11.80 -4.30
CA PHE A 234 10.10 -12.13 -4.58
C PHE A 234 11.03 -11.03 -4.10
N ALA A 235 12.20 -11.43 -3.62
CA ALA A 235 13.30 -10.52 -3.33
C ALA A 235 14.65 -11.20 -3.55
N CYS A 236 15.67 -10.40 -3.84
CA CYS A 236 17.06 -10.73 -3.61
C CYS A 236 17.39 -10.23 -2.21
#